data_AF-A0A7C1YEK7-F1
#
_entry.id   AF-A0A7C1YEK7-F1
#
_cell.length_a   1.000
_cell.length_b   1.000
_cell.length_c   1.000
_cell.angle_alpha   90.00
_cell.angle_beta   90.00
_cell.angle_gamma   90.00
#
_symmetry.space_group_name_H-M   'P 1'
#
loop_
_entity.id
_entity.type
_entity.pdbx_description
1 polymer ?
#
loop_
_entity_poly.entity_id
_entity_poly.type
_entity_poly.pdbx_seq_one_letter_code
_entity_poly.pdbx_strand_id
1 'polypeptide(L)'
;MGTRTMTSSEFNQDTGGAKRSAEEGPVFITEGGCPSHVLLTFADYQRLARSHPGVIELLTHPRGTGDVEFHPPRSDESARPAEFD
;
A
#
# COMPACT_ATOMS: atom_id res chain seq x y z
N MET A 1 -1.97 -14.62 3.10
CA MET A 1 -2.96 -13.59 3.45
C MET A 1 -4.34 -14.22 3.23
N GLY A 2 -5.07 -14.50 4.30
CA GLY A 2 -6.43 -15.05 4.18
C GLY A 2 -7.40 -13.93 3.84
N THR A 3 -8.15 -14.07 2.75
CA THR A 3 -9.29 -13.19 2.46
C THR A 3 -10.55 -13.93 2.86
N ARG A 4 -11.37 -13.32 3.72
CA ARG A 4 -12.63 -13.92 4.17
C ARG A 4 -13.80 -13.20 3.53
N THR A 5 -14.81 -13.94 3.12
CA THR A 5 -16.07 -13.39 2.60
C THR A 5 -17.22 -13.81 3.50
N MET A 6 -18.17 -12.91 3.71
CA MET A 6 -19.41 -13.14 4.45
C MET A 6 -20.56 -12.36 3.82
N THR A 7 -21.78 -12.76 4.12
CA THR A 7 -23.00 -12.04 3.74
C THR A 7 -23.29 -10.90 4.72
N SER A 8 -24.10 -9.92 4.31
CA SER A 8 -24.59 -8.88 5.24
C SER A 8 -25.31 -9.47 6.45
N SER A 9 -26.04 -10.59 6.28
CA SER A 9 -26.72 -11.28 7.39
C SER A 9 -25.72 -11.88 8.40
N GLU A 10 -24.68 -12.58 7.92
CA GLU A 10 -23.64 -13.16 8.78
C GLU A 10 -22.86 -12.08 9.54
N PHE A 11 -22.54 -10.96 8.88
CA PHE A 11 -21.89 -9.82 9.52
C PHE A 11 -22.73 -9.21 10.65
N ASN A 12 -24.03 -9.05 10.43
CA ASN A 12 -24.95 -8.52 11.43
C ASN A 12 -25.18 -9.50 12.59
N GLN A 13 -25.08 -10.80 12.34
CA GLN A 13 -25.23 -11.83 13.37
C GLN A 13 -23.97 -12.03 14.22
N ASP A 14 -22.78 -11.92 13.62
CA ASP A 14 -21.49 -12.09 14.30
C ASP A 14 -20.49 -10.97 13.96
N THR A 15 -20.82 -9.75 14.37
CA THR A 15 -19.93 -8.59 14.17
C THR A 15 -18.61 -8.73 14.93
N GLY A 16 -18.61 -9.46 16.06
CA GLY A 16 -17.41 -9.72 16.85
C GLY A 16 -16.41 -10.64 16.12
N GLY A 17 -16.90 -11.74 15.55
CA GLY A 17 -16.11 -12.64 14.71
C GLY A 17 -15.62 -11.98 13.42
N ALA A 18 -16.43 -11.09 12.83
CA ALA A 18 -16.00 -10.29 11.68
C ALA A 18 -14.81 -9.38 12.01
N LYS A 19 -14.84 -8.68 13.15
CA LYS A 19 -13.71 -7.85 13.62
C LYS A 19 -12.45 -8.68 13.86
N ARG A 20 -12.56 -9.84 14.52
CA ARG A 20 -11.41 -10.74 14.74
C ARG A 20 -10.85 -11.27 13.42
N SER A 21 -11.72 -11.63 12.48
CA SER A 21 -11.29 -12.05 11.14
C SER A 21 -10.57 -10.92 10.40
N ALA A 22 -10.99 -9.66 10.63
CA ALA A 22 -10.35 -8.49 10.04
C ALA A 22 -8.91 -8.28 10.53
N GLU A 23 -8.51 -8.85 11.68
CA GLU A 23 -7.13 -8.84 12.18
C GLU A 23 -6.20 -9.74 11.35
N GLU A 24 -6.73 -10.75 10.67
CA GLU A 24 -5.98 -11.69 9.83
C GLU A 24 -5.93 -11.25 8.34
N GLY A 25 -6.84 -10.37 7.93
CA GLY A 25 -6.95 -9.87 6.57
C GLY A 25 -8.31 -9.22 6.27
N PRO A 26 -8.49 -8.64 5.07
CA PRO A 26 -9.74 -8.00 4.69
C PRO A 26 -10.92 -8.98 4.70
N VAL A 27 -12.05 -8.51 5.23
CA VAL A 27 -13.31 -9.24 5.22
C VAL A 27 -14.27 -8.58 4.24
N PHE A 28 -14.65 -9.30 3.18
CA PHE A 28 -15.62 -8.84 2.19
C PHE A 28 -17.04 -9.16 2.65
N ILE A 29 -17.90 -8.16 2.67
CA ILE A 29 -19.32 -8.28 3.00
C ILE A 29 -20.09 -8.24 1.68
N THR A 30 -20.98 -9.20 1.48
CA THR A 30 -21.70 -9.40 0.22
C THR A 30 -23.20 -9.19 0.36
N GLU A 31 -23.80 -8.65 -0.69
CA GLU A 31 -25.25 -8.53 -0.88
C GLU A 31 -25.62 -9.12 -2.23
N GLY A 32 -26.56 -10.07 -2.26
CA GLY A 32 -26.95 -10.76 -3.49
C GLY A 32 -25.80 -11.50 -4.18
N GLY A 33 -24.77 -11.90 -3.43
CA GLY A 33 -23.56 -12.58 -3.97
C GLY A 33 -22.47 -11.64 -4.49
N CYS A 34 -22.69 -10.33 -4.48
CA CYS A 34 -21.71 -9.33 -4.89
C CYS A 34 -21.09 -8.64 -3.66
N PRO A 35 -19.75 -8.45 -3.60
CA PRO A 35 -19.13 -7.63 -2.56
C PRO A 35 -19.71 -6.21 -2.57
N SER A 36 -20.25 -5.78 -1.44
CA SER A 36 -20.81 -4.43 -1.26
C SER A 36 -19.93 -3.58 -0.35
N HIS A 37 -19.30 -4.20 0.66
CA HIS A 37 -18.45 -3.52 1.64
C HIS A 37 -17.22 -4.37 1.96
N VAL A 38 -16.21 -3.71 2.56
CA VAL A 38 -15.05 -4.38 3.14
C VAL A 38 -14.82 -3.88 4.56
N LEU A 39 -14.54 -4.79 5.48
CA LEU A 39 -14.09 -4.47 6.83
C LEU A 39 -12.57 -4.67 6.92
N LEU A 40 -11.91 -3.67 7.48
CA LEU A 40 -10.48 -3.63 7.74
C LEU A 40 -10.23 -3.22 9.20
N THR A 41 -9.09 -3.59 9.75
CA THR A 41 -8.59 -2.88 10.93
C THR A 41 -8.33 -1.41 10.56
N PHE A 42 -8.43 -0.51 11.54
CA PHE A 42 -8.13 0.89 11.29
C PHE A 42 -6.66 1.09 10.87
N ALA A 43 -5.74 0.28 11.38
CA ALA A 43 -4.33 0.32 11.00
C ALA A 43 -4.13 -0.02 9.51
N ASP A 44 -4.83 -1.04 9.00
CA ASP A 44 -4.75 -1.41 7.58
C ASP A 44 -5.43 -0.39 6.68
N TYR A 45 -6.57 0.16 7.12
CA TYR A 45 -7.17 1.31 6.44
C TYR A 45 -6.19 2.48 6.37
N GLN A 46 -5.52 2.82 7.47
CA GLN A 46 -4.54 3.92 7.50
C GLN A 46 -3.33 3.65 6.60
N ARG A 47 -2.89 2.40 6.46
CA ARG A 47 -1.83 2.03 5.52
C ARG A 47 -2.27 2.24 4.07
N LEU A 48 -3.51 1.86 3.75
CA LEU A 48 -4.09 1.96 2.41
C LEU A 48 -4.48 3.40 2.04
N ALA A 49 -5.02 4.15 2.99
CA ALA A 49 -5.43 5.54 2.84
C ALA A 49 -4.23 6.50 2.85
N ARG A 50 -3.04 6.04 3.28
CA ARG A 50 -1.82 6.83 3.18
C ARG A 50 -1.51 6.99 1.70
N SER A 51 -1.78 8.17 1.16
CA SER A 51 -1.27 8.56 -0.16
C SER A 51 0.25 8.47 -0.09
N HIS A 52 0.80 7.41 -0.69
CA HIS A 52 2.23 7.38 -0.94
C HIS A 52 2.45 8.41 -2.04
N PRO A 53 3.45 9.30 -1.90
CA PRO A 53 3.79 10.19 -2.99
C PRO A 53 3.99 9.30 -4.21
N GLY A 54 3.36 9.66 -5.34
CA GLY A 54 3.53 8.89 -6.56
C GLY A 54 5.02 8.76 -6.86
N VAL A 55 5.45 7.76 -7.64
CA VAL A 55 6.87 7.60 -8.02
C VAL A 55 7.45 8.92 -8.54
N ILE A 56 6.66 9.69 -9.29
CA ILE A 56 7.02 11.03 -9.74
C ILE A 56 7.28 11.96 -8.55
N GLU A 57 6.39 12.04 -7.58
CA GLU A 57 6.53 12.92 -6.41
C GLU A 57 7.73 12.53 -5.52
N LEU A 58 8.03 11.23 -5.40
CA LEU A 58 9.24 10.74 -4.71
C LEU A 58 10.54 11.09 -5.43
N LEU A 59 10.53 11.08 -6.77
CA LEU A 59 11.70 11.39 -7.60
C LEU A 59 11.81 12.88 -7.93
N THR A 60 10.78 13.68 -7.61
CA THR A 60 10.77 15.11 -7.92
C THR A 60 11.69 15.84 -6.96
N HIS A 61 12.53 16.71 -7.52
CA HIS A 61 13.33 17.62 -6.72
C HIS A 61 12.41 18.57 -5.93
N PRO A 62 12.56 18.70 -4.59
CA PRO A 62 11.75 19.63 -3.82
C PRO A 62 11.87 21.04 -4.40
N ARG A 63 10.75 21.77 -4.50
CA ARG A 63 10.77 23.15 -5.01
C ARG A 63 11.77 23.98 -4.19
N GLY A 64 12.72 24.62 -4.88
CA GLY A 64 13.80 25.40 -4.25
C GLY A 64 15.15 24.69 -4.12
N THR A 65 15.26 23.43 -4.53
CA THR A 65 16.53 22.66 -4.47
C THR A 65 17.35 22.73 -5.78
N GLY A 66 16.96 23.58 -6.73
CA GLY A 66 17.48 23.56 -8.11
C GLY A 66 18.88 24.14 -8.32
N ASP A 67 19.50 24.72 -7.29
CA ASP A 67 20.79 25.41 -7.43
C ASP A 67 21.81 24.84 -6.43
N VAL A 68 22.04 23.53 -6.53
CA VAL A 68 23.18 22.89 -5.86
C VAL A 68 24.38 23.03 -6.80
N GLU A 69 25.41 23.74 -6.37
CA GLU A 69 26.70 23.79 -7.05
C GLU A 69 27.36 22.40 -6.99
N PHE A 70 26.99 21.55 -7.94
CA PHE A 70 27.45 20.17 -8.01
C PHE A 70 28.70 20.11 -8.88
N HIS A 71 29.86 20.09 -8.23
CA HIS A 71 31.16 19.91 -8.87
C HIS A 71 31.76 18.55 -8.48
N PRO A 72 31.21 17.42 -9.00
CA PRO A 72 31.73 16.11 -8.68
C PRO A 72 33.19 16.00 -9.19
N PRO A 73 34.08 15.36 -8.43
CA PRO A 73 35.39 15.03 -8.96
C PRO A 73 35.25 14.14 -10.19
N ARG A 74 36.20 14.24 -11.13
CA ARG A 74 36.28 13.27 -12.22
C ARG A 74 36.54 11.89 -11.62
N SER A 75 35.69 10.93 -11.96
CA SER A 75 35.91 9.54 -11.61
C SER A 75 37.12 9.00 -12.38
N ASP A 76 38.09 8.43 -11.66
CA ASP A 76 39.18 7.63 -12.24
C ASP A 76 38.80 6.15 -12.41
N GLU A 77 37.55 5.80 -12.05
CA GLU A 77 37.02 4.45 -12.15
C GLU A 77 36.80 4.05 -13.61
N SER A 78 37.32 2.88 -13.99
CA SER A 78 37.01 2.29 -15.29
C SER A 78 35.61 1.68 -15.28
N ALA A 79 34.80 2.02 -16.28
CA ALA A 79 33.49 1.42 -16.47
C ALA A 79 33.63 -0.11 -16.59
N ARG A 80 32.91 -0.83 -15.74
CA ARG A 80 32.83 -2.30 -15.80
C ARG A 80 31.52 -2.72 -16.46
N PRO A 81 31.53 -3.80 -17.26
CA PRO A 81 30.29 -4.36 -17.77
C PRO A 81 29.38 -4.78 -16.62
N ALA A 82 28.09 -4.49 -16.74
CA ALA A 82 27.10 -4.97 -15.79
C ALA A 82 26.88 -6.47 -16.01
N GLU A 83 26.90 -7.24 -14.92
CA GLU A 83 26.47 -8.64 -14.93
C GLU A 83 24.94 -8.65 -14.79
N PHE A 84 24.26 -9.18 -15.80
CA PHE A 84 22.82 -9.43 -15.75
C PHE A 84 22.63 -10.95 -15.75
N ASP A 85 22.01 -11.47 -14.68
CA ASP A 85 21.49 -12.85 -14.60
C ASP A 85 20.10 -12.92 -15.26
#